data_AF-A0A1Y0RKX9-F1
#
_entry.id   AF-A0A1Y0RKX9-F1
#
_cell.length_a   1.000
_cell.length_b   1.000
_cell.length_c   1.000
_cell.angle_alpha   90.00
_cell.angle_beta   90.00
_cell.angle_gamma   90.00
#
_symmetry.space_group_name_H-M   'P 1'
#
loop_
_entity.id
_entity.type
_entity.pdbx_description
1 polymer ?
#
loop_
_entity_poly.entity_id
_entity_poly.type
_entity_poly.pdbx_seq_one_letter_code
_entity_poly.pdbx_strand_id
1 'polypeptide(L)'
;MWRVGGSENTLSAFYFVNQKLFMLIKRTIVLFTALLIALSMMLFLPNLYAEAKVISPSQINLFFPEELTTLKTKTFCEIAETIRKRLDIRRDEIGRSAIQTVHHLAVYKETEPIFFAGSESGGYVFRVIVHWERNLGIVERQHTTIIDWEILNNQHYRAIVKFDDSTFPTHNLEELDALFHNLINT
;
A
#
# COMPACT_ATOMS: atom_id res chain seq x y z
N MET A 1 -23.30 -88.37 -4.01
CA MET A 1 -22.90 -87.69 -2.76
C MET A 1 -22.27 -86.37 -3.14
N TRP A 2 -23.01 -85.26 -3.06
CA TRP A 2 -22.54 -83.94 -3.50
C TRP A 2 -22.42 -82.97 -2.32
N ARG A 3 -21.30 -82.23 -2.37
CA ARG A 3 -20.96 -80.96 -1.69
C ARG A 3 -20.79 -80.98 -0.16
N VAL A 4 -19.60 -80.57 0.28
CA VAL A 4 -19.41 -79.27 0.97
C VAL A 4 -18.02 -78.74 0.57
N GLY A 5 -17.95 -77.53 0.01
CA GLY A 5 -16.67 -76.92 -0.41
C GLY A 5 -16.85 -75.45 -0.84
N GLY A 6 -17.62 -74.68 -0.07
CA GLY A 6 -18.06 -73.34 -0.46
C GLY A 6 -17.78 -72.21 0.54
N SER A 7 -17.30 -72.48 1.76
CA SER A 7 -17.19 -71.44 2.80
C SER A 7 -15.80 -70.79 2.91
N GLU A 8 -14.73 -71.43 2.45
CA GLU A 8 -13.35 -70.92 2.61
C GLU A 8 -12.98 -69.88 1.54
N ASN A 9 -13.53 -69.99 0.33
CA ASN A 9 -13.25 -69.08 -0.78
C ASN A 9 -13.96 -67.71 -0.66
N THR A 10 -15.04 -67.63 0.11
CA THR A 10 -15.81 -66.38 0.28
C THR A 10 -15.22 -65.47 1.36
N LEU A 11 -14.63 -66.04 2.41
CA LEU A 11 -14.00 -65.29 3.50
C LEU A 11 -12.69 -64.63 3.07
N SER A 12 -11.87 -65.33 2.27
CA SER A 12 -10.62 -64.81 1.72
C SER A 12 -10.86 -63.68 0.70
N ALA A 13 -11.88 -63.82 -0.16
CA ALA A 13 -12.29 -62.78 -1.09
C ALA A 13 -12.82 -61.52 -0.37
N PHE A 14 -13.63 -61.69 0.68
CA PHE A 14 -14.14 -60.57 1.49
C PHE A 14 -13.01 -59.82 2.21
N TYR A 15 -12.03 -60.54 2.76
CA TYR A 15 -10.85 -59.95 3.39
C TYR A 15 -10.00 -59.16 2.39
N PHE A 16 -9.78 -59.70 1.18
CA PHE A 16 -9.01 -59.05 0.12
C PHE A 16 -9.69 -57.78 -0.43
N VAL A 17 -11.01 -57.81 -0.60
CA VAL A 17 -11.80 -56.63 -1.01
C VAL A 17 -11.74 -55.54 0.06
N ASN A 18 -11.88 -55.89 1.33
CA ASN A 18 -11.79 -54.92 2.43
C ASN A 18 -10.38 -54.32 2.56
N GLN A 19 -9.32 -55.10 2.37
CA GLN A 19 -7.95 -54.56 2.36
C GLN A 19 -7.70 -53.59 1.21
N LYS A 20 -8.19 -53.90 -0.01
CA LYS A 20 -8.08 -52.99 -1.16
C LYS A 20 -8.86 -51.69 -0.93
N LEU A 21 -10.07 -51.79 -0.39
CA LEU A 21 -10.89 -50.63 -0.06
C LEU A 21 -10.21 -49.75 0.99
N PHE A 22 -9.63 -50.36 2.03
CA PHE A 22 -8.89 -49.63 3.06
C PHE A 22 -7.65 -48.91 2.52
N MET A 23 -6.92 -49.55 1.60
CA MET A 23 -5.78 -48.94 0.91
C MET A 23 -6.20 -47.75 0.03
N LEU A 24 -7.31 -47.86 -0.69
CA LEU A 24 -7.89 -46.79 -1.50
C LEU A 24 -8.33 -45.60 -0.64
N ILE A 25 -8.99 -45.85 0.49
CA ILE A 25 -9.41 -44.80 1.43
C ILE A 25 -8.18 -44.08 1.99
N LYS A 26 -7.16 -44.83 2.45
CA LYS A 26 -5.91 -44.23 2.95
C LYS A 26 -5.22 -43.35 1.91
N ARG A 27 -5.10 -43.84 0.67
CA ARG A 27 -4.48 -43.07 -0.42
C ARG A 27 -5.26 -41.79 -0.72
N THR A 28 -6.59 -41.86 -0.69
CA THR A 28 -7.46 -40.71 -0.92
C THR A 28 -7.32 -39.67 0.19
N ILE A 29 -7.27 -40.10 1.45
CA ILE A 29 -7.05 -39.21 2.60
C ILE A 29 -5.69 -38.51 2.49
N VAL A 30 -4.62 -39.24 2.14
CA VAL A 30 -3.27 -38.67 1.99
C VAL A 30 -3.22 -37.64 0.86
N LEU A 31 -3.87 -37.91 -0.27
CA LEU A 31 -3.94 -36.96 -1.38
C LEU A 31 -4.73 -35.70 -1.01
N PHE A 32 -5.84 -35.88 -0.29
CA PHE A 32 -6.68 -34.77 0.15
C PHE A 32 -5.97 -33.90 1.20
N THR A 33 -5.26 -34.50 2.16
CA THR A 33 -4.46 -33.75 3.13
C THR A 33 -3.28 -33.04 2.48
N ALA A 34 -2.59 -33.66 1.52
CA ALA A 34 -1.53 -33.00 0.77
C ALA A 34 -2.04 -31.78 -0.02
N LEU A 35 -3.22 -31.89 -0.64
CA LEU A 35 -3.86 -30.78 -1.35
C LEU A 35 -4.24 -29.63 -0.39
N LEU A 36 -4.80 -29.96 0.78
CA LEU A 36 -5.12 -28.98 1.82
C LEU A 36 -3.88 -28.26 2.35
N ILE A 37 -2.77 -28.97 2.56
CA ILE A 37 -1.50 -28.37 2.98
C ILE A 37 -0.98 -27.44 1.89
N ALA A 38 -0.99 -27.85 0.62
CA ALA A 38 -0.57 -27.01 -0.50
C ALA A 38 -1.43 -25.73 -0.62
N LEU A 39 -2.75 -25.84 -0.47
CA LEU A 39 -3.67 -24.69 -0.41
C LEU A 39 -3.40 -23.78 0.78
N SER A 40 -3.16 -24.35 1.97
CA SER A 40 -2.83 -23.56 3.16
C SER A 40 -1.49 -22.84 3.01
N MET A 41 -0.50 -23.45 2.36
CA MET A 41 0.79 -22.80 2.08
C MET A 41 0.65 -21.62 1.14
N MET A 42 -0.35 -21.60 0.25
CA MET A 42 -0.65 -20.39 -0.54
C MET A 42 -1.24 -19.24 0.29
N LEU A 43 -1.95 -19.55 1.39
CA LEU A 43 -2.47 -18.53 2.32
C LEU A 43 -1.38 -17.97 3.25
N PHE A 44 -0.29 -18.73 3.46
CA PHE A 44 0.85 -18.33 4.29
C PHE A 44 2.11 -18.01 3.49
N LEU A 45 2.03 -17.88 2.16
CA LEU A 45 3.09 -17.21 1.40
C LEU A 45 3.26 -15.84 2.06
N PRO A 46 4.43 -15.53 2.66
CA PRO A 46 4.68 -14.16 3.03
C PRO A 46 4.51 -13.37 1.74
N ASN A 47 3.61 -12.39 1.74
CA ASN A 47 3.53 -11.40 0.68
C ASN A 47 4.94 -10.83 0.57
N LEU A 48 5.75 -11.38 -0.32
CA LEU A 48 7.07 -10.89 -0.72
C LEU A 48 6.87 -9.66 -1.61
N TYR A 49 5.92 -8.80 -1.25
CA TYR A 49 6.04 -7.40 -1.53
C TYR A 49 7.01 -6.91 -0.49
N ALA A 50 8.24 -6.67 -0.93
CA ALA A 50 9.23 -5.96 -0.16
C ALA A 50 8.52 -4.84 0.60
N GLU A 51 8.43 -4.97 1.92
CA GLU A 51 8.09 -3.86 2.79
C GLU A 51 9.11 -2.78 2.46
N ALA A 52 8.72 -1.85 1.60
CA ALA A 52 9.38 -0.58 1.47
C ALA A 52 9.33 -0.02 2.88
N LYS A 53 10.48 -0.09 3.57
CA LYS A 53 10.75 0.45 4.89
C LYS A 53 9.82 1.64 5.10
N VAL A 54 8.78 1.44 5.90
CA VAL A 54 7.77 2.46 6.17
C VAL A 54 8.51 3.53 6.95
N ILE A 55 9.04 4.51 6.24
CA ILE A 55 9.55 5.73 6.85
C ILE A 55 8.33 6.32 7.51
N SER A 56 8.35 6.38 8.84
CA SER A 56 7.25 6.96 9.60
C SER A 56 6.95 8.36 9.01
N PRO A 57 5.71 8.63 8.55
CA PRO A 57 5.33 9.92 7.97
C PRO A 57 5.69 11.11 8.88
N SER A 58 5.83 10.87 10.18
CA SER A 58 6.21 11.83 11.23
C SER A 58 7.68 12.29 11.23
N GLN A 59 8.53 11.89 10.28
CA GLN A 59 9.95 12.27 10.26
C GLN A 59 10.37 13.13 9.06
N ILE A 60 9.43 13.53 8.20
CA ILE A 60 9.74 14.31 7.00
C ILE A 60 9.70 15.81 7.34
N ASN A 61 10.80 16.37 7.81
CA ASN A 61 10.93 17.82 7.99
C ASN A 61 11.63 18.46 6.79
N LEU A 62 11.08 19.54 6.23
CA LEU A 62 11.75 20.30 5.16
C LEU A 62 12.82 21.23 5.72
N PHE A 63 12.69 21.67 6.96
CA PHE A 63 13.57 22.66 7.58
C PHE A 63 14.09 22.15 8.91
N PHE A 64 15.33 22.51 9.22
CA PHE A 64 15.79 22.46 10.59
C PHE A 64 15.17 23.63 11.38
N PRO A 65 14.89 23.48 12.69
CA PRO A 65 14.24 24.53 13.50
C PRO A 65 14.95 25.89 13.42
N GLU A 66 16.28 25.88 13.32
CA GLU A 66 17.13 27.07 13.26
C GLU A 66 16.94 27.87 11.96
N GLU A 67 16.68 27.19 10.83
CA GLU A 67 16.53 27.80 9.51
C GLU A 67 15.19 28.52 9.33
N LEU A 68 14.15 28.09 10.06
CA LEU A 68 12.79 28.66 9.97
C LEU A 68 12.76 30.15 10.33
N THR A 69 13.62 30.59 11.25
CA THR A 69 13.73 32.01 11.65
C THR A 69 14.29 32.88 10.52
N THR A 70 15.27 32.37 9.78
CA THR A 70 15.90 33.05 8.63
C THR A 70 15.03 33.01 7.38
N LEU A 71 14.09 32.06 7.28
CA LEU A 71 13.17 31.98 6.16
C LEU A 71 12.22 33.18 6.13
N LYS A 72 11.79 33.65 7.31
CA LYS A 72 10.82 34.74 7.47
C LYS A 72 11.34 36.12 7.04
N THR A 73 12.65 36.28 6.85
CA THR A 73 13.26 37.55 6.42
C THR A 73 13.41 37.66 4.90
N LYS A 74 13.12 36.59 4.15
CA LYS A 74 13.23 36.54 2.69
C LYS A 74 11.98 37.09 2.01
N THR A 75 12.11 37.41 0.72
CA THR A 75 10.96 37.80 -0.09
C THR A 75 10.03 36.60 -0.34
N PHE A 76 8.76 36.87 -0.62
CA PHE A 76 7.73 35.86 -0.87
C PHE A 76 8.16 34.81 -1.91
N CYS A 77 8.69 35.25 -3.07
CA CYS A 77 9.14 34.35 -4.13
C CYS A 77 10.35 33.50 -3.72
N GLU A 78 11.27 34.06 -2.94
CA GLU A 78 12.44 33.31 -2.46
C GLU A 78 12.06 32.23 -1.44
N ILE A 79 11.07 32.51 -0.59
CA ILE A 79 10.53 31.51 0.36
C ILE A 79 9.88 30.37 -0.42
N ALA A 80 8.98 30.69 -1.36
CA ALA A 80 8.29 29.70 -2.17
C ALA A 80 9.25 28.84 -2.98
N GLU A 81 10.26 29.45 -3.63
CA GLU A 81 11.31 28.70 -4.35
C GLU A 81 12.16 27.83 -3.42
N THR A 82 12.46 28.30 -2.21
CA THR A 82 13.23 27.50 -1.23
C THR A 82 12.43 26.28 -0.81
N ILE A 83 11.15 26.45 -0.48
CA ILE A 83 10.26 25.34 -0.12
C ILE A 83 10.11 24.39 -1.31
N ARG A 84 9.85 24.89 -2.52
CA ARG A 84 9.73 24.10 -3.74
C ARG A 84 10.96 23.23 -3.96
N LYS A 85 12.17 23.79 -3.89
CA LYS A 85 13.42 23.03 -4.07
C LYS A 85 13.56 21.89 -3.06
N ARG A 86 13.23 22.15 -1.79
CA ARG A 86 13.34 21.14 -0.73
C ARG A 86 12.27 20.06 -0.83
N LEU A 87 11.04 20.46 -1.17
CA LEU A 87 9.95 19.56 -1.51
C LEU A 87 10.37 18.64 -2.67
N ASP A 88 10.92 19.20 -3.74
CA ASP A 88 11.30 18.46 -4.94
C ASP A 88 12.42 17.43 -4.68
N ILE A 89 13.37 17.75 -3.80
CA ILE A 89 14.43 16.81 -3.34
C ILE A 89 13.82 15.59 -2.63
N ARG A 90 12.73 15.78 -1.88
CA ARG A 90 12.08 14.73 -1.08
C ARG A 90 10.76 14.26 -1.67
N ARG A 91 10.44 14.62 -2.92
CA ARG A 91 9.09 14.45 -3.48
C ARG A 91 8.61 13.02 -3.44
N ASP A 92 9.50 12.05 -3.69
CA ASP A 92 9.10 10.64 -3.72
C ASP A 92 8.79 10.08 -2.33
N GLU A 93 9.48 10.59 -1.31
CA GLU A 93 9.24 10.21 0.08
C GLU A 93 7.90 10.78 0.58
N ILE A 94 7.65 12.05 0.23
CA ILE A 94 6.40 12.76 0.55
C ILE A 94 5.22 12.12 -0.20
N GLY A 95 5.34 11.93 -1.51
CA GLY A 95 4.28 11.35 -2.33
C GLY A 95 3.94 9.92 -1.93
N ARG A 96 4.95 9.09 -1.61
CA ARG A 96 4.73 7.75 -1.06
C ARG A 96 3.98 7.79 0.27
N SER A 97 4.39 8.65 1.19
CA SER A 97 3.73 8.77 2.49
C SER A 97 2.29 9.26 2.31
N ALA A 98 2.09 10.29 1.51
CA ALA A 98 0.78 10.86 1.23
C ALA A 98 -0.16 9.84 0.61
N ILE A 99 0.29 9.07 -0.39
CA ILE A 99 -0.57 8.08 -1.03
C ILE A 99 -0.88 6.90 -0.13
N GLN A 100 0.07 6.45 0.68
CA GLN A 100 -0.17 5.39 1.66
C GLN A 100 -1.14 5.84 2.76
N THR A 101 -1.14 7.13 3.13
CA THR A 101 -2.13 7.72 4.04
C THR A 101 -3.53 7.69 3.44
N VAL A 102 -3.73 8.17 2.20
CA VAL A 102 -5.08 8.28 1.63
C VAL A 102 -5.59 7.00 0.97
N HIS A 103 -4.69 6.13 0.51
CA HIS A 103 -4.97 4.85 -0.14
C HIS A 103 -4.05 3.77 0.46
N HIS A 104 -4.47 3.17 1.58
CA HIS A 104 -3.68 2.17 2.33
C HIS A 104 -3.20 0.93 1.52
N LEU A 105 -3.83 0.63 0.38
CA LEU A 105 -3.42 -0.46 -0.54
C LEU A 105 -2.78 0.04 -1.84
N ALA A 106 -2.47 1.33 -1.92
CA ALA A 106 -1.74 1.88 -3.04
C ALA A 106 -0.29 1.40 -3.05
N VAL A 107 0.17 1.03 -4.24
CA VAL A 107 1.57 0.82 -4.56
C VAL A 107 2.06 2.08 -5.26
N TYR A 108 2.88 2.84 -4.54
CA TYR A 108 3.52 4.05 -5.06
C TYR A 108 4.34 3.77 -6.32
N LYS A 109 4.29 4.68 -7.31
CA LYS A 109 5.15 4.64 -8.51
C LYS A 109 6.13 5.79 -8.53
N GLU A 110 5.64 7.01 -8.70
CA GLU A 110 6.48 8.20 -8.79
C GLU A 110 5.69 9.46 -8.40
N THR A 111 6.43 10.53 -8.12
CA THR A 111 5.88 11.86 -7.88
C THR A 111 6.48 12.81 -8.90
N GLU A 112 5.64 13.54 -9.61
CA GLU A 112 6.10 14.54 -10.58
C GLU A 112 6.87 15.68 -9.90
N PRO A 113 7.70 16.45 -10.64
CA PRO A 113 8.33 17.65 -10.11
C PRO A 113 7.33 18.61 -9.49
N ILE A 114 7.69 19.17 -8.33
CA ILE A 114 6.77 20.04 -7.58
C ILE A 114 6.84 21.47 -8.12
N PHE A 115 5.66 21.98 -8.49
CA PHE A 115 5.45 23.37 -8.92
C PHE A 115 4.69 24.14 -7.84
N PHE A 116 4.84 25.46 -7.84
CA PHE A 116 3.99 26.34 -7.03
C PHE A 116 3.35 27.44 -7.86
N ALA A 117 2.21 27.91 -7.37
CA ALA A 117 1.53 29.09 -7.87
C ALA A 117 1.11 29.97 -6.68
N GLY A 118 0.77 31.23 -6.94
CA GLY A 118 0.12 32.08 -5.94
C GLY A 118 -1.28 31.54 -5.61
N SER A 119 -1.65 31.60 -4.33
CA SER A 119 -3.03 31.41 -3.87
C SER A 119 -3.80 32.73 -4.00
N GLU A 120 -5.08 32.64 -4.34
CA GLU A 120 -6.02 33.78 -4.29
C GLU A 120 -6.09 34.41 -2.89
N SER A 121 -5.78 33.64 -1.85
CA SER A 121 -5.76 34.07 -0.46
C SER A 121 -4.47 34.81 -0.04
N GLY A 122 -3.55 35.09 -0.98
CA GLY A 122 -2.30 35.82 -0.71
C GLY A 122 -1.14 34.95 -0.21
N GLY A 123 -1.22 33.64 -0.39
CA GLY A 123 -0.17 32.66 -0.10
C GLY A 123 0.34 31.96 -1.35
N TYR A 124 0.88 30.76 -1.18
CA TYR A 124 1.31 29.91 -2.29
C TYR A 124 0.80 28.48 -2.13
N VAL A 125 0.51 27.85 -3.26
CA VAL A 125 0.04 26.47 -3.36
C VAL A 125 1.12 25.65 -4.04
N PHE A 126 1.62 24.62 -3.37
CA PHE A 126 2.47 23.59 -3.98
C PHE A 126 1.60 22.43 -4.44
N ARG A 127 1.81 21.99 -5.68
CA ARG A 127 1.09 20.86 -6.23
C ARG A 127 1.97 19.62 -6.20
N VAL A 128 1.49 18.57 -5.55
CA VAL A 128 2.11 17.25 -5.51
C VAL A 128 1.25 16.30 -6.34
N ILE A 129 1.78 15.82 -7.47
CA ILE A 129 1.10 14.88 -8.35
C ILE A 129 1.76 13.52 -8.15
N VAL A 130 0.99 12.56 -7.64
CA VAL A 130 1.47 11.23 -7.29
C VAL A 130 0.82 10.20 -8.21
N HIS A 131 1.66 9.41 -8.87
CA HIS A 131 1.22 8.23 -9.62
C HIS A 131 1.38 6.98 -8.76
N TRP A 132 0.37 6.14 -8.81
CA TRP A 132 0.31 4.90 -8.03
C TRP A 132 -0.51 3.85 -8.77
N GLU A 133 -0.45 2.61 -8.31
CA GLU A 133 -1.30 1.54 -8.79
C GLU A 133 -1.91 0.78 -7.63
N ARG A 134 -2.93 -0.02 -7.91
CA ARG A 134 -3.45 -0.99 -6.95
C ARG A 134 -3.34 -2.38 -7.54
N ASN A 135 -2.64 -3.26 -6.86
CA ASN A 135 -2.57 -4.64 -7.30
C ASN A 135 -3.83 -5.39 -6.84
N LEU A 136 -4.77 -5.60 -7.77
CA LEU A 136 -5.96 -6.42 -7.57
C LEU A 136 -5.84 -7.79 -8.27
N GLY A 137 -4.63 -8.21 -8.63
CA GLY A 137 -4.30 -9.54 -9.16
C GLY A 137 -4.72 -9.83 -10.60
N ILE A 138 -5.66 -9.08 -11.20
CA ILE A 138 -6.18 -9.34 -12.56
C ILE A 138 -6.02 -8.13 -13.49
N VAL A 139 -6.04 -6.91 -12.95
CA VAL A 139 -5.85 -5.67 -13.71
C VAL A 139 -4.97 -4.73 -12.90
N GLU A 140 -3.80 -4.40 -13.44
CA GLU A 140 -2.98 -3.29 -12.94
C GLU A 140 -3.45 -2.02 -13.67
N ARG A 141 -4.13 -1.13 -12.94
CA ARG A 141 -4.50 0.19 -13.43
C ARG A 141 -3.66 1.23 -12.70
N GLN A 142 -3.06 2.12 -13.48
CA GLN A 142 -2.37 3.30 -12.96
C GLN A 142 -3.40 4.38 -12.62
N HIS A 143 -3.12 5.06 -11.52
CA HIS A 143 -3.94 6.10 -10.92
C HIS A 143 -3.09 7.33 -10.63
N THR A 144 -3.75 8.48 -10.62
CA THR A 144 -3.15 9.77 -10.32
C THR A 144 -3.95 10.48 -9.24
N THR A 145 -3.26 10.85 -8.18
CA THR A 145 -3.80 11.69 -7.10
C THR A 145 -3.03 13.00 -7.08
N ILE A 146 -3.75 14.12 -7.13
CA ILE A 146 -3.19 15.48 -7.06
C ILE A 146 -3.54 16.06 -5.69
N ILE A 147 -2.51 16.48 -4.97
CA ILE A 147 -2.61 17.11 -3.67
C ILE A 147 -2.14 18.56 -3.80
N ASP A 148 -2.99 19.50 -3.39
CA ASP A 148 -2.64 20.91 -3.29
C ASP A 148 -2.32 21.21 -1.82
N TRP A 149 -1.07 21.60 -1.54
CA TRP A 149 -0.61 22.06 -0.23
C TRP A 149 -0.53 23.59 -0.21
N GLU A 150 -1.39 24.22 0.58
CA GLU A 150 -1.50 25.66 0.68
C GLU A 150 -0.77 26.18 1.92
N ILE A 151 0.05 27.21 1.71
CA ILE A 151 0.78 27.93 2.75
C ILE A 151 0.36 29.40 2.72
N LEU A 152 -0.11 29.90 3.87
CA LEU A 152 -0.49 31.30 4.08
C LEU A 152 0.36 31.91 5.17
N ASN A 153 0.84 33.15 4.98
CA ASN A 153 1.70 33.85 5.93
C ASN A 153 2.92 33.01 6.38
N ASN A 154 3.50 32.25 5.45
CA ASN A 154 4.62 31.32 5.69
C ASN A 154 4.32 30.22 6.73
N GLN A 155 3.04 29.87 6.90
CA GLN A 155 2.57 28.78 7.77
C GLN A 155 1.68 27.83 6.98
N HIS A 156 1.74 26.55 7.34
CA HIS A 156 0.80 25.57 6.81
C HIS A 156 -0.64 26.07 7.02
N TYR A 157 -1.43 26.10 5.94
CA TYR A 157 -2.85 26.42 6.01
C TYR A 157 -3.71 25.16 5.90
N ARG A 158 -3.49 24.37 4.83
CA ARG A 158 -4.14 23.07 4.62
C ARG A 158 -3.45 22.29 3.52
N ALA A 159 -3.64 20.98 3.48
CA ALA A 159 -3.40 20.11 2.33
C ALA A 159 -4.68 19.35 1.97
N ILE A 160 -5.02 19.36 0.68
CA ILE A 160 -6.25 18.73 0.19
C ILE A 160 -5.98 17.87 -1.04
N VAL A 161 -6.66 16.73 -1.15
CA VAL A 161 -6.76 16.00 -2.41
C VAL A 161 -7.62 16.81 -3.36
N LYS A 162 -6.99 17.42 -4.36
CA LYS A 162 -7.66 18.26 -5.36
C LYS A 162 -8.32 17.42 -6.44
N PHE A 163 -7.70 16.31 -6.80
CA PHE A 163 -8.18 15.39 -7.82
C PHE A 163 -7.67 13.99 -7.52
N ASP A 164 -8.50 12.99 -7.78
CA ASP A 164 -8.16 11.58 -7.73
C ASP A 164 -8.93 10.86 -8.85
N ASP A 165 -8.22 10.20 -9.75
CA ASP A 165 -8.84 9.49 -10.89
C ASP A 165 -9.25 8.05 -10.57
N SER A 166 -9.02 7.61 -9.33
CA SER A 166 -9.38 6.27 -8.90
C SER A 166 -10.86 6.18 -8.57
N THR A 167 -11.42 4.98 -8.74
CA THR A 167 -12.78 4.67 -8.26
C THR A 167 -12.80 4.34 -6.78
N PHE A 168 -11.65 4.38 -6.10
CA PHE A 168 -11.51 4.05 -4.69
C PHE A 168 -11.63 5.32 -3.85
N PRO A 169 -12.38 5.29 -2.74
CA PRO A 169 -12.49 6.46 -1.88
C PRO A 169 -11.14 6.75 -1.20
N THR A 170 -10.81 8.04 -1.08
CA THR A 170 -9.70 8.51 -0.25
C THR A 170 -10.09 8.43 1.23
N HIS A 171 -9.14 8.05 2.08
CA HIS A 171 -9.30 7.97 3.53
C HIS A 171 -8.32 8.91 4.25
N ASN A 172 -8.47 9.05 5.57
CA ASN A 172 -7.50 9.70 6.47
C ASN A 172 -7.02 11.10 6.02
N LEU A 173 -7.94 11.94 5.52
CA LEU A 173 -7.61 13.28 5.04
C LEU A 173 -7.04 14.19 6.14
N GLU A 174 -7.43 13.97 7.40
CA GLU A 174 -6.86 14.68 8.56
C GLU A 174 -5.39 14.29 8.79
N GLU A 175 -5.03 13.02 8.60
CA GLU A 175 -3.64 12.57 8.69
C GLU A 175 -2.80 13.06 7.51
N LEU A 176 -3.41 13.19 6.33
CA LEU A 176 -2.79 13.84 5.18
C LEU A 176 -2.47 15.31 5.50
N ASP A 177 -3.44 16.05 6.03
CA ASP A 177 -3.25 17.44 6.42
C ASP A 177 -2.13 17.58 7.46
N ALA A 178 -2.14 16.72 8.49
CA ALA A 178 -1.11 16.65 9.52
C ALA A 178 0.29 16.31 8.96
N LEU A 179 0.38 15.41 7.98
CA LEU A 179 1.63 15.10 7.28
C LEU A 179 2.24 16.37 6.67
N PHE A 180 1.44 17.14 5.94
CA PHE A 180 1.89 18.39 5.32
C PHE A 180 2.11 19.52 6.33
N HIS A 181 1.42 19.51 7.46
CA HIS A 181 1.66 20.43 8.57
C HIS A 181 3.07 20.23 9.15
N ASN A 182 3.45 18.98 9.39
CA ASN A 182 4.75 18.61 9.97
C ASN A 182 5.93 18.92 9.03
N LEU A 183 5.70 19.02 7.71
CA LEU A 183 6.76 19.38 6.77
C LEU A 183 7.43 20.72 7.09
N ILE A 184 6.68 21.67 7.66
CA ILE A 184 7.16 23.03 7.98
C ILE A 184 7.19 23.33 9.49
N ASN A 185 6.61 22.46 10.33
CA ASN A 185 6.56 22.61 11.78
C ASN A 185 7.23 21.41 12.45
N THR A 186 8.33 21.68 13.17
CA THR A 186 9.01 20.73 14.07
C THR A 186 8.51 20.84 15.49
#